data_AF-A0A1C5X676-F1
#
_entry.id   AF-A0A1C5X676-F1
#
_cell.length_a   1.000
_cell.length_b   1.000
_cell.length_c   1.000
_cell.angle_alpha   90.00
_cell.angle_beta   90.00
_cell.angle_gamma   90.00
#
_symmetry.space_group_name_H-M   'P 1'
#
loop_
_entity.id
_entity.type
_entity.pdbx_description
1 polymer ?
#
loop_
_entity_poly.entity_id
_entity_poly.type
_entity_poly.pdbx_seq_one_letter_code
_entity_poly.pdbx_strand_id
1 'polypeptide(L)'
;MLASIDENMPIWDSRVLDRIGIKSSNKRGQQKLEETIELYDVIVQWYSDLKANKASYNEYITSFDSRFPDYSSISDTKKIDFILWAMGEEEEDTIPSVYIQNMEALSDAAKIASRSIEAYPGVVSAVKQIADCKDVYVAYRKAGYSKAFFEAHREEITLHKAAKQAFSELGVEKLPTVKQLNEEYAELLARKKEAYREYRKAKQEMTDFATAKYDIERFLSL
;
A
#
# COMPACT_ATOMS: atom_id res chain seq x y z
N MET A 1 12.02 2.41 33.71
CA MET A 1 12.17 3.05 35.04
C MET A 1 11.18 4.20 35.24
N LEU A 2 10.97 5.10 34.28
CA LEU A 2 10.00 6.22 34.45
C LEU A 2 8.56 5.76 34.71
N ALA A 3 8.06 4.78 33.95
CA ALA A 3 6.73 4.18 34.14
C ALA A 3 6.53 3.44 35.48
N SER A 4 7.62 3.17 36.19
CA SER A 4 7.64 2.54 37.52
C SER A 4 7.71 3.58 38.64
N ILE A 5 7.98 4.84 38.29
CA ILE A 5 8.15 5.97 39.20
C ILE A 5 6.94 6.93 39.10
N ASP A 6 6.34 7.04 37.91
CA ASP A 6 5.16 7.88 37.64
C ASP A 6 4.03 7.01 37.06
N GLU A 7 2.89 7.04 37.76
CA GLU A 7 1.68 6.29 37.38
C GLU A 7 1.00 6.82 36.13
N ASN A 8 1.24 8.07 35.74
CA ASN A 8 0.67 8.67 34.53
C ASN A 8 1.50 8.38 33.28
N MET A 9 2.68 7.77 33.44
CA MET A 9 3.59 7.46 32.34
C MET A 9 3.35 6.06 31.79
N PRO A 10 3.30 5.89 30.46
CA PRO A 10 3.05 4.60 29.81
C PRO A 10 4.22 3.64 29.97
N ILE A 11 3.92 2.34 30.00
CA ILE A 11 4.97 1.31 30.05
C ILE A 11 5.71 1.27 28.71
N TRP A 12 7.04 1.32 28.80
CA TRP A 12 7.93 1.13 27.66
C TRP A 12 8.40 -0.33 27.64
N ASP A 13 7.71 -1.17 26.89
CA ASP A 13 8.08 -2.56 26.64
C ASP A 13 8.12 -2.84 25.12
N SER A 14 8.61 -4.03 24.75
CA SER A 14 8.69 -4.42 23.34
C SER A 14 7.31 -4.45 22.67
N ARG A 15 6.24 -4.75 23.43
CA ARG A 15 4.87 -4.83 22.90
C ARG A 15 4.35 -3.45 22.49
N VAL A 16 4.59 -2.43 23.31
CA VAL A 16 4.21 -1.04 23.01
C VAL A 16 5.02 -0.53 21.81
N LEU A 17 6.32 -0.84 21.74
CA LEU A 17 7.15 -0.49 20.58
C LEU A 17 6.69 -1.15 19.28
N ASP A 18 6.34 -2.44 19.33
CA ASP A 18 5.81 -3.19 18.19
C ASP A 18 4.47 -2.61 17.73
N ARG A 19 3.57 -2.26 18.66
CA ARG A 19 2.26 -1.65 18.36
C ARG A 19 2.37 -0.27 17.72
N ILE A 20 3.43 0.50 18.03
CA ILE A 20 3.70 1.82 17.43
C ILE A 20 4.55 1.68 16.15
N GLY A 21 5.07 0.48 15.85
CA GLY A 21 5.89 0.21 14.67
C GLY A 21 7.31 0.77 14.74
N ILE A 22 7.83 1.03 15.94
CA ILE A 22 9.16 1.62 16.12
C ILE A 22 10.17 0.54 16.51
N LYS A 23 11.24 0.42 15.71
CA LYS A 23 12.36 -0.47 16.02
C LYS A 23 13.26 0.15 17.09
N SER A 24 13.73 -0.67 18.04
CA SER A 24 14.69 -0.24 19.05
C SER A 24 16.01 0.24 18.40
N SER A 25 16.53 1.38 18.86
CA SER A 25 17.81 1.92 18.39
C SER A 25 19.02 1.10 18.85
N ASN A 26 20.01 0.96 17.95
CA ASN A 26 21.31 0.33 18.22
C ASN A 26 22.39 1.34 18.69
N LYS A 27 22.04 2.62 18.87
CA LYS A 27 23.00 3.67 19.29
C LYS A 27 23.44 3.51 20.75
N ARG A 28 24.56 4.13 21.11
CA ARG A 28 25.19 4.03 22.44
C ARG A 28 25.49 5.42 23.02
N GLY A 29 25.63 5.50 24.34
CA GLY A 29 26.02 6.74 25.03
C GLY A 29 24.94 7.82 24.98
N GLN A 30 25.35 9.09 24.90
CA GLN A 30 24.46 10.25 24.97
C GLN A 30 23.42 10.30 23.85
N GLN A 31 23.78 9.85 22.64
CA GLN A 31 22.86 9.72 21.51
C GLN A 31 21.73 8.71 21.77
N LYS A 32 22.00 7.65 22.53
CA LYS A 32 20.96 6.70 22.94
C LYS A 32 19.98 7.36 23.91
N LEU A 33 20.47 8.22 24.80
CA LEU A 33 19.65 8.92 25.79
C LEU A 33 18.68 9.90 25.11
N GLU A 34 19.18 10.71 24.18
CA GLU A 34 18.38 11.68 23.40
C GLU A 34 17.27 10.99 22.59
N GLU A 35 17.62 9.92 21.86
CA GLU A 35 16.61 9.12 21.14
C GLU A 35 15.60 8.43 22.06
N THR A 36 16.03 8.03 23.26
CA THR A 36 15.13 7.42 24.24
C THR A 36 14.11 8.43 24.75
N ILE A 37 14.51 9.70 24.91
CA ILE A 37 13.61 10.79 25.32
C ILE A 37 12.59 11.07 24.20
N GLU A 38 13.05 11.26 22.96
CA GLU A 38 12.17 11.49 21.80
C GLU A 38 11.19 10.32 21.59
N LEU A 39 11.67 9.09 21.74
CA LEU A 39 10.82 7.89 21.66
C LEU A 39 9.75 7.87 22.75
N TYR A 40 10.09 8.29 23.96
CA TYR A 40 9.14 8.38 25.05
C TYR A 40 8.03 9.39 24.77
N ASP A 41 8.36 10.54 24.18
CA ASP A 41 7.36 11.54 23.78
C ASP A 41 6.37 10.98 22.75
N VAL A 42 6.86 10.18 21.79
CA VAL A 42 6.00 9.50 20.80
C VAL A 42 5.06 8.49 21.46
N ILE A 43 5.55 7.72 22.43
CA ILE A 43 4.72 6.75 23.18
C ILE A 43 3.65 7.49 23.99
N VAL A 44 4.01 8.57 24.69
CA VAL A 44 3.06 9.38 25.47
C VAL A 44 1.97 9.98 24.57
N GLN A 45 2.35 10.46 23.39
CA GLN A 45 1.39 10.97 22.41
C GLN A 45 0.45 9.86 21.92
N TRP A 46 0.96 8.67 21.64
CA TRP A 46 0.15 7.53 21.19
C TRP A 46 -0.91 7.12 22.24
N TYR A 47 -0.53 7.06 23.53
CA TYR A 47 -1.51 6.80 24.61
C TYR A 47 -2.56 7.91 24.71
N SER A 48 -2.16 9.17 24.54
CA SER A 48 -3.06 10.31 24.53
C SER A 48 -4.06 10.23 23.37
N ASP A 49 -3.59 9.83 22.18
CA ASP A 49 -4.43 9.66 20.99
C ASP A 49 -5.39 8.48 21.11
N LEU A 50 -4.97 7.36 21.72
CA LEU A 50 -5.86 6.24 22.01
C LEU A 50 -7.04 6.68 22.88
N LYS A 51 -6.75 7.43 23.95
CA LYS A 51 -7.78 7.95 24.84
C LYS A 51 -8.67 9.01 24.17
N ALA A 52 -8.09 9.91 23.38
CA ALA A 52 -8.84 10.99 22.74
C ALA A 52 -9.71 10.53 21.56
N ASN A 53 -9.20 9.59 20.76
CA ASN A 53 -9.74 9.30 19.42
C ASN A 53 -10.37 7.90 19.28
N LYS A 54 -10.17 6.98 20.24
CA LYS A 54 -10.84 5.68 20.23
C LYS A 54 -11.91 5.58 21.32
N ALA A 55 -13.17 5.66 20.90
CA ALA A 55 -14.34 5.51 21.79
C ALA A 55 -14.28 4.21 22.61
N SER A 56 -13.83 3.11 22.01
CA SER A 56 -13.69 1.80 22.65
C SER A 56 -12.80 1.83 23.91
N TYR A 57 -11.69 2.57 23.89
CA TYR A 57 -10.78 2.64 25.05
C TYR A 57 -11.41 3.40 26.22
N ASN A 58 -12.21 4.44 25.95
CA ASN A 58 -13.00 5.11 26.99
C ASN A 58 -14.10 4.20 27.55
N GLU A 59 -14.73 3.38 26.71
CA GLU A 59 -15.70 2.38 27.15
C GLU A 59 -15.05 1.28 28.01
N TYR A 60 -13.84 0.84 27.66
CA TYR A 60 -13.08 -0.13 28.45
C TYR A 60 -12.63 0.43 29.79
N ILE A 61 -12.17 1.69 29.84
CA ILE A 61 -11.85 2.38 31.10
C ILE A 61 -13.09 2.46 31.99
N THR A 62 -14.22 2.89 31.41
CA THR A 62 -15.50 2.99 32.14
C THR A 62 -15.97 1.63 32.66
N SER A 63 -15.79 0.57 31.86
CA SER A 63 -16.11 -0.81 32.23
C SER A 63 -15.18 -1.33 33.33
N PHE A 64 -13.89 -1.00 33.27
CA PHE A 64 -12.91 -1.32 34.30
C PHE A 64 -13.30 -0.69 35.64
N ASP A 65 -13.61 0.61 35.65
CA ASP A 65 -13.99 1.34 36.87
C ASP A 65 -15.30 0.83 37.46
N SER A 66 -16.25 0.46 36.61
CA SER A 66 -17.52 -0.12 37.04
C SER A 66 -17.35 -1.51 37.67
N ARG A 67 -16.37 -2.29 37.18
CA ARG A 67 -16.12 -3.67 37.62
C ARG A 67 -15.15 -3.76 38.80
N PHE A 68 -14.27 -2.78 38.94
CA PHE A 68 -13.23 -2.69 39.96
C PHE A 68 -13.26 -1.33 40.68
N PRO A 69 -14.36 -0.98 41.36
CA PRO A 69 -14.55 0.34 41.96
C PRO A 69 -13.52 0.69 43.05
N ASP A 70 -13.03 -0.33 43.76
CA ASP A 70 -11.98 -0.21 44.78
C ASP A 70 -10.61 0.22 44.20
N TYR A 71 -10.46 0.15 42.87
CA TYR A 71 -9.24 0.49 42.14
C TYR A 71 -9.40 1.76 41.29
N SER A 72 -10.41 2.58 41.57
CA SER A 72 -10.67 3.86 40.88
C SER A 72 -9.54 4.89 40.98
N SER A 73 -8.61 4.71 41.93
CA SER A 73 -7.42 5.54 42.08
C SER A 73 -6.32 5.26 41.05
N ILE A 74 -6.41 4.16 40.29
CA ILE A 74 -5.46 3.85 39.22
C ILE A 74 -5.64 4.85 38.06
N SER A 75 -4.54 5.36 37.51
CA SER A 75 -4.58 6.28 36.37
C SER A 75 -5.16 5.62 35.12
N ASP A 76 -5.78 6.41 34.24
CA ASP A 76 -6.28 5.90 32.96
C ASP A 76 -5.16 5.33 32.09
N THR A 77 -3.94 5.87 32.17
CA THR A 77 -2.77 5.33 31.49
C THR A 77 -2.48 3.90 31.94
N LYS A 78 -2.56 3.61 33.24
CA LYS A 78 -2.36 2.25 33.76
C LYS A 78 -3.52 1.31 33.46
N LYS A 79 -4.74 1.83 33.39
CA LYS A 79 -5.89 1.05 32.91
C LYS A 79 -5.68 0.67 31.44
N ILE A 80 -5.20 1.60 30.61
CA ILE A 80 -4.84 1.31 29.20
C ILE A 80 -3.69 0.31 29.12
N ASP A 81 -2.63 0.44 29.94
CA ASP A 81 -1.56 -0.55 30.02
C ASP A 81 -2.13 -1.95 30.32
N PHE A 82 -3.00 -2.05 31.33
CA PHE A 82 -3.65 -3.30 31.73
C PHE A 82 -4.54 -3.86 30.62
N ILE A 83 -5.32 -3.01 29.95
CA ILE A 83 -6.19 -3.39 28.84
C ILE A 83 -5.35 -3.91 27.67
N LEU A 84 -4.30 -3.19 27.27
CA LEU A 84 -3.37 -3.61 26.20
C LEU A 84 -2.67 -4.94 26.51
N TRP A 85 -2.46 -5.23 27.80
CA TRP A 85 -1.87 -6.47 28.27
C TRP A 85 -2.90 -7.61 28.38
N ALA A 86 -4.12 -7.31 28.83
CA ALA A 86 -5.22 -8.25 29.02
C ALA A 86 -5.93 -8.66 27.72
N MET A 87 -5.91 -7.81 26.70
CA MET A 87 -6.55 -8.09 25.41
C MET A 87 -5.78 -9.09 24.54
N GLY A 88 -4.56 -9.50 24.89
CA GLY A 88 -3.75 -10.36 24.01
C GLY A 88 -3.66 -9.80 22.57
N GLU A 89 -3.42 -10.64 21.57
CA GLU A 89 -3.54 -10.26 20.14
C GLU A 89 -5.00 -10.02 19.70
N GLU A 90 -5.98 -10.07 20.61
CA GLU A 90 -7.41 -9.97 20.33
C GLU A 90 -7.90 -8.51 20.44
N GLU A 91 -7.31 -7.64 19.61
CA GLU A 91 -8.07 -6.58 18.91
C GLU A 91 -7.75 -6.76 17.42
N GLU A 92 -8.23 -7.88 16.91
CA GLU A 92 -8.15 -8.35 15.53
C GLU A 92 -9.33 -7.77 14.75
N ASP A 93 -9.06 -6.77 13.90
CA ASP A 93 -9.85 -6.54 12.68
C ASP A 93 -9.13 -5.68 11.63
N THR A 94 -7.94 -5.13 11.94
CA THR A 94 -7.22 -4.29 10.98
C THR A 94 -5.90 -4.88 10.46
N ILE A 95 -5.22 -5.77 11.18
CA ILE A 95 -3.88 -6.22 10.78
C ILE A 95 -3.93 -7.39 9.76
N PRO A 96 -4.61 -8.53 10.00
CA PRO A 96 -4.75 -9.54 8.93
C PRO A 96 -5.49 -8.98 7.71
N SER A 97 -6.51 -8.12 7.91
CA SER A 97 -7.27 -7.48 6.83
C SER A 97 -6.40 -6.58 5.95
N VAL A 98 -5.59 -5.67 6.52
CA VAL A 98 -4.74 -4.79 5.71
C VAL A 98 -3.60 -5.56 5.04
N TYR A 99 -3.04 -6.59 5.68
CA TYR A 99 -2.01 -7.43 5.04
C TYR A 99 -2.58 -8.32 3.94
N ILE A 100 -3.78 -8.90 4.14
CA ILE A 100 -4.52 -9.64 3.11
C ILE A 100 -4.92 -8.71 1.97
N GLN A 101 -5.49 -7.55 2.26
CA GLN A 101 -5.83 -6.51 1.26
C GLN A 101 -4.60 -6.02 0.50
N ASN A 102 -3.47 -5.82 1.17
CA ASN A 102 -2.21 -5.46 0.53
C ASN A 102 -1.68 -6.60 -0.35
N MET A 103 -1.72 -7.85 0.12
CA MET A 103 -1.35 -9.01 -0.68
C MET A 103 -2.26 -9.21 -1.90
N GLU A 104 -3.57 -9.01 -1.74
CA GLU A 104 -4.57 -9.05 -2.82
C GLU A 104 -4.31 -7.93 -3.83
N ALA A 105 -4.10 -6.69 -3.37
CA ALA A 105 -3.79 -5.54 -4.21
C ALA A 105 -2.47 -5.72 -4.97
N LEU A 106 -1.42 -6.25 -4.33
CA LEU A 106 -0.14 -6.56 -4.97
C LEU A 106 -0.28 -7.70 -5.99
N SER A 107 -1.06 -8.73 -5.67
CA SER A 107 -1.42 -9.81 -6.59
C SER A 107 -2.18 -9.27 -7.80
N ASP A 108 -3.17 -8.41 -7.59
CA ASP A 108 -3.98 -7.86 -8.66
C ASP A 108 -3.22 -6.86 -9.51
N ALA A 109 -2.36 -6.04 -8.92
CA ALA A 109 -1.41 -5.21 -9.65
C ALA A 109 -0.48 -6.05 -10.54
N ALA A 110 0.03 -7.18 -10.03
CA ALA A 110 0.86 -8.10 -10.82
C ALA A 110 0.08 -8.78 -11.95
N LYS A 111 -1.19 -9.17 -11.71
CA LYS A 111 -2.08 -9.74 -12.76
C LYS A 111 -2.39 -8.71 -13.83
N ILE A 112 -2.74 -7.48 -13.45
CA ILE A 112 -3.02 -6.37 -14.37
C ILE A 112 -1.78 -6.11 -15.23
N ALA A 113 -0.60 -5.97 -14.61
CA ALA A 113 0.65 -5.78 -15.34
C ALA A 113 0.93 -6.97 -16.30
N SER A 114 0.65 -8.21 -15.90
CA SER A 114 0.80 -9.38 -16.79
C SER A 114 -0.13 -9.32 -18.00
N ARG A 115 -1.41 -8.98 -17.80
CA ARG A 115 -2.37 -8.81 -18.90
C ARG A 115 -1.95 -7.69 -19.84
N SER A 116 -1.47 -6.57 -19.30
CA SER A 116 -0.96 -5.46 -20.09
C SER A 116 0.26 -5.89 -20.92
N ILE A 117 1.19 -6.65 -20.35
CA ILE A 117 2.36 -7.22 -21.06
C ILE A 117 1.92 -8.16 -22.19
N GLU A 118 0.93 -9.02 -21.97
CA GLU A 118 0.41 -9.94 -22.98
C GLU A 118 -0.30 -9.21 -24.13
N ALA A 119 -1.04 -8.15 -23.84
CA ALA A 119 -1.72 -7.32 -24.83
C ALA A 119 -0.76 -6.38 -25.59
N TYR A 120 0.42 -6.15 -25.04
CA TYR A 120 1.35 -5.12 -25.49
C TYR A 120 1.80 -5.25 -26.97
N PRO A 121 2.13 -6.45 -27.50
CA PRO A 121 2.46 -6.59 -28.92
C PRO A 121 1.34 -6.12 -29.86
N GLY A 122 0.08 -6.34 -29.47
CA GLY A 122 -1.08 -5.89 -30.23
C GLY A 122 -1.17 -4.35 -30.28
N VAL A 123 -0.88 -3.69 -29.15
CA VAL A 123 -0.83 -2.22 -29.07
C VAL A 123 0.26 -1.67 -29.98
N VAL A 124 1.47 -2.24 -29.95
CA VAL A 124 2.57 -1.82 -30.83
C VAL A 124 2.21 -1.99 -32.31
N SER A 125 1.58 -3.12 -32.67
CA SER A 125 1.13 -3.38 -34.04
C SER A 125 0.09 -2.36 -34.49
N ALA A 126 -0.90 -2.06 -33.65
CA ALA A 126 -1.94 -1.08 -33.95
C ALA A 126 -1.34 0.33 -34.14
N VAL A 127 -0.42 0.74 -33.26
CA VAL A 127 0.26 2.05 -33.37
C VAL A 127 1.09 2.15 -34.65
N LYS A 128 1.80 1.08 -35.03
CA LYS A 128 2.53 1.04 -36.31
C LYS A 128 1.58 1.15 -37.50
N GLN A 129 0.50 0.37 -37.53
CA GLN A 129 -0.48 0.42 -38.62
C GLN A 129 -1.09 1.82 -38.77
N ILE A 130 -1.45 2.47 -37.66
CA ILE A 130 -1.98 3.85 -37.67
C ILE A 130 -0.92 4.85 -38.16
N ALA A 131 0.35 4.66 -37.77
CA ALA A 131 1.46 5.48 -38.24
C ALA A 131 1.69 5.32 -39.75
N ASP A 132 1.63 4.11 -40.29
CA ASP A 132 1.78 3.83 -41.73
C ASP A 132 0.61 4.44 -42.54
N CYS A 133 -0.62 4.37 -42.02
CA CYS A 133 -1.79 5.01 -42.65
C CYS A 133 -1.69 6.54 -42.71
N LYS A 134 -0.83 7.17 -41.88
CA LYS A 134 -0.60 8.62 -41.93
C LYS A 134 -0.02 9.05 -43.27
N ASP A 135 0.90 8.29 -43.83
CA ASP A 135 1.54 8.63 -45.10
C ASP A 135 0.55 8.53 -46.26
N VAL A 136 -0.31 7.50 -46.24
CA VAL A 136 -1.43 7.35 -47.18
C VAL A 136 -2.41 8.52 -47.07
N TYR A 137 -2.73 8.96 -45.84
CA TYR A 137 -3.59 10.12 -45.62
C TYR A 137 -2.95 11.44 -46.11
N VAL A 138 -1.64 11.61 -45.92
CA VAL A 138 -0.90 12.78 -46.44
C VAL A 138 -0.89 12.77 -47.96
N ALA A 139 -0.70 11.62 -48.60
CA ALA A 139 -0.80 11.46 -50.05
C ALA A 139 -2.21 11.80 -50.55
N TYR A 140 -3.26 11.33 -49.85
CA TYR A 140 -4.66 11.67 -50.14
C TYR A 140 -4.91 13.18 -50.07
N ARG A 141 -4.37 13.86 -49.06
CA ARG A 141 -4.45 15.32 -48.92
C ARG A 141 -3.74 16.04 -50.06
N LYS A 142 -2.55 15.56 -50.46
CA LYS A 142 -1.77 16.13 -51.59
C LYS A 142 -2.46 15.91 -52.94
N ALA A 143 -3.17 14.80 -53.10
CA ALA A 143 -3.99 14.50 -54.28
C ALA A 143 -5.29 15.32 -54.34
N GLY A 144 -5.47 16.32 -53.48
CA GLY A 144 -6.63 17.21 -53.50
C GLY A 144 -7.94 16.51 -53.09
N TYR A 145 -7.86 15.46 -52.26
CA TYR A 145 -9.02 14.65 -51.86
C TYR A 145 -9.72 13.96 -53.05
N SER A 146 -8.93 13.46 -54.00
CA SER A 146 -9.44 12.72 -55.15
C SER A 146 -10.32 11.54 -54.74
N LYS A 147 -11.53 11.48 -55.30
CA LYS A 147 -12.49 10.39 -55.05
C LYS A 147 -11.93 9.02 -55.45
N ALA A 148 -11.21 8.95 -56.57
CA ALA A 148 -10.58 7.72 -57.03
C ALA A 148 -9.49 7.22 -56.06
N PHE A 149 -8.72 8.14 -55.46
CA PHE A 149 -7.72 7.80 -54.45
C PHE A 149 -8.38 7.34 -53.14
N PHE A 150 -9.48 7.99 -52.75
CA PHE A 150 -10.24 7.58 -51.57
C PHE A 150 -10.82 6.17 -51.72
N GLU A 151 -11.35 5.82 -52.90
CA GLU A 151 -11.87 4.48 -53.16
C GLU A 151 -10.77 3.41 -53.17
N ALA A 152 -9.58 3.74 -53.71
CA ALA A 152 -8.43 2.84 -53.74
C ALA A 152 -7.78 2.59 -52.36
N HIS A 153 -7.84 3.56 -51.45
CA HIS A 153 -7.21 3.52 -50.10
C HIS A 153 -8.24 3.71 -48.98
N ARG A 154 -9.45 3.20 -49.20
CA ARG A 154 -10.60 3.47 -48.34
C ARG A 154 -10.38 3.00 -46.91
N GLU A 155 -9.79 1.81 -46.75
CA GLU A 155 -9.56 1.19 -45.44
C GLU A 155 -8.51 1.98 -44.64
N GLU A 156 -7.39 2.36 -45.24
CA GLU A 156 -6.31 3.08 -44.57
C GLU A 156 -6.73 4.50 -44.18
N ILE A 157 -7.47 5.18 -45.05
CA ILE A 157 -7.96 6.55 -44.78
C ILE A 157 -9.02 6.55 -43.67
N THR A 158 -9.92 5.56 -43.67
CA THR A 158 -10.94 5.45 -42.61
C THR A 158 -10.33 5.06 -41.28
N LEU A 159 -9.37 4.12 -41.26
CA LEU A 159 -8.62 3.74 -40.07
C LEU A 159 -7.86 4.92 -39.47
N HIS A 160 -7.16 5.72 -40.30
CA HIS A 160 -6.45 6.91 -39.84
C HIS A 160 -7.38 7.94 -39.20
N LYS A 161 -8.55 8.19 -39.81
CA LYS A 161 -9.55 9.13 -39.27
C LYS A 161 -10.13 8.63 -37.95
N ALA A 162 -10.53 7.36 -37.88
CA ALA A 162 -11.08 6.76 -36.67
C ALA A 162 -10.07 6.80 -35.52
N ALA A 163 -8.81 6.43 -35.80
CA ALA A 163 -7.74 6.53 -34.82
C ALA A 163 -7.55 7.97 -34.32
N LYS A 164 -7.47 8.96 -35.21
CA LYS A 164 -7.33 10.36 -34.84
C LYS A 164 -8.47 10.86 -33.95
N GLN A 165 -9.70 10.42 -34.21
CA GLN A 165 -10.85 10.75 -33.38
C GLN A 165 -10.72 10.10 -31.99
N ALA A 166 -10.40 8.81 -31.92
CA ALA A 166 -10.23 8.10 -30.65
C ALA A 166 -9.13 8.75 -29.77
N PHE A 167 -8.00 9.17 -30.36
CA PHE A 167 -6.97 9.89 -29.62
C PHE A 167 -7.40 11.28 -29.15
N SER A 168 -8.20 11.98 -29.96
CA SER A 168 -8.77 13.28 -29.57
C SER A 168 -9.74 13.15 -28.39
N GLU A 169 -10.53 12.08 -28.34
CA GLU A 169 -11.45 11.80 -27.22
C GLU A 169 -10.69 11.44 -25.94
N LEU A 170 -9.53 10.79 -26.07
CA LEU A 170 -8.63 10.47 -24.95
C LEU A 170 -7.76 11.65 -24.49
N GLY A 171 -7.86 12.82 -25.14
CA GLY A 171 -7.05 14.00 -24.81
C GLY A 171 -5.56 13.86 -25.15
N VAL A 172 -5.20 12.90 -26.01
CA VAL A 172 -3.80 12.62 -26.39
C VAL A 172 -3.48 13.38 -27.68
N GLU A 173 -2.65 14.43 -27.59
CA GLU A 173 -2.31 15.27 -28.74
C GLU A 173 -1.44 14.57 -29.81
N LYS A 174 -0.63 13.57 -29.42
CA LYS A 174 0.33 12.90 -30.31
C LYS A 174 0.35 11.39 -30.08
N LEU A 175 0.35 10.64 -31.18
CA LEU A 175 0.53 9.19 -31.16
C LEU A 175 1.85 8.85 -30.47
N PRO A 176 1.86 7.96 -29.45
CA PRO A 176 3.10 7.53 -28.83
C PRO A 176 3.98 6.82 -29.86
N THR A 177 5.28 7.08 -29.80
CA THR A 177 6.26 6.43 -30.67
C THR A 177 6.54 5.01 -30.18
N VAL A 178 7.01 4.13 -31.07
CA VAL A 178 7.46 2.78 -30.70
C VAL A 178 8.53 2.82 -29.60
N LYS A 179 9.35 3.87 -29.57
CA LYS A 179 10.35 4.08 -28.52
C LYS A 179 9.69 4.34 -27.15
N GLN A 180 8.75 5.28 -27.08
CA GLN A 180 8.02 5.59 -25.84
C GLN A 180 7.21 4.39 -25.35
N LEU A 181 6.56 3.68 -26.29
CA LEU A 181 5.92 2.42 -25.99
C LEU A 181 6.92 1.49 -25.32
N ASN A 182 8.10 1.24 -25.93
CA ASN A 182 9.06 0.28 -25.38
C ASN A 182 9.58 0.68 -23.99
N GLU A 183 9.68 1.99 -23.72
CA GLU A 183 9.98 2.52 -22.38
C GLU A 183 8.86 2.18 -21.38
N GLU A 184 7.59 2.42 -21.74
CA GLU A 184 6.43 2.02 -20.92
C GLU A 184 6.39 0.50 -20.67
N TYR A 185 6.79 -0.31 -21.65
CA TYR A 185 6.88 -1.75 -21.49
C TYR A 185 7.93 -2.17 -20.47
N ALA A 186 9.09 -1.52 -20.49
CA ALA A 186 10.15 -1.75 -19.51
C ALA A 186 9.69 -1.36 -18.09
N GLU A 187 8.95 -0.27 -17.97
CA GLU A 187 8.33 0.16 -16.70
C GLU A 187 7.27 -0.84 -16.22
N LEU A 188 6.41 -1.35 -17.12
CA LEU A 188 5.43 -2.39 -16.79
C LEU A 188 6.09 -3.67 -16.27
N LEU A 189 7.19 -4.09 -16.89
CA LEU A 189 7.99 -5.24 -16.43
C LEU A 189 8.60 -4.99 -15.05
N ALA A 190 9.16 -3.80 -14.83
CA ALA A 190 9.71 -3.40 -13.53
C ALA A 190 8.64 -3.39 -12.44
N ARG A 191 7.46 -2.82 -12.73
CA ARG A 191 6.32 -2.78 -11.82
C ARG A 191 5.80 -4.18 -11.48
N LYS A 192 5.70 -5.08 -12.47
CA LYS A 192 5.33 -6.49 -12.23
C LYS A 192 6.34 -7.18 -11.30
N LYS A 193 7.64 -6.98 -11.56
CA LYS A 193 8.71 -7.58 -10.75
C LYS A 193 8.68 -7.08 -9.31
N GLU A 194 8.51 -5.77 -9.11
CA GLU A 194 8.48 -5.19 -7.78
C GLU A 194 7.21 -5.59 -7.01
N ALA A 195 6.04 -5.56 -7.65
CA ALA A 195 4.80 -6.03 -7.03
C ALA A 195 4.91 -7.50 -6.57
N TYR A 196 5.53 -8.37 -7.38
CA TYR A 196 5.73 -9.77 -7.01
C TYR A 196 6.75 -9.95 -5.87
N ARG A 197 7.80 -9.11 -5.84
CA ARG A 197 8.80 -9.11 -4.77
C ARG A 197 8.16 -8.72 -3.43
N GLU A 198 7.40 -7.62 -3.42
CA GLU A 198 6.69 -7.15 -2.23
C GLU A 198 5.62 -8.14 -1.79
N TYR A 199 4.89 -8.77 -2.72
CA TYR A 199 3.96 -9.85 -2.41
C TYR A 199 4.66 -11.02 -1.69
N ARG A 200 5.82 -11.47 -2.20
CA ARG A 200 6.57 -12.56 -1.56
C ARG A 200 7.08 -12.20 -0.18
N LYS A 201 7.48 -10.95 0.03
CA LYS A 201 7.92 -10.43 1.32
C LYS A 201 6.75 -10.40 2.32
N ALA A 202 5.61 -9.83 1.94
CA ALA A 202 4.40 -9.79 2.77
C ALA A 202 3.92 -11.20 3.15
N LYS A 203 4.00 -12.16 2.20
CA LYS A 203 3.67 -13.57 2.46
C LYS A 203 4.61 -14.23 3.48
N GLN A 204 5.91 -13.94 3.38
CA GLN A 204 6.91 -14.47 4.30
C GLN A 204 6.68 -13.91 5.71
N GLU A 205 6.49 -12.61 5.83
CA GLU A 205 6.20 -11.94 7.11
C GLU A 205 4.93 -12.51 7.77
N MET A 206 3.88 -12.80 6.99
CA MET A 206 2.67 -13.47 7.50
C MET A 206 2.94 -14.90 7.99
N THR A 207 3.81 -15.64 7.31
CA THR A 207 4.15 -17.03 7.66
C THR A 207 5.02 -17.09 8.92
N ASP A 208 6.00 -16.18 9.01
CA ASP A 208 6.87 -16.05 10.18
C ASP A 208 6.06 -15.62 11.40
N PHE A 209 5.12 -14.69 11.23
CA PHE A 209 4.15 -14.30 12.26
C PHE A 209 3.30 -15.49 12.74
N ALA A 210 2.69 -16.24 11.81
CA ALA A 210 1.88 -17.41 12.15
C ALA A 210 2.68 -18.50 12.88
N THR A 211 3.95 -18.70 12.50
CA THR A 211 4.85 -19.66 13.15
C THR A 211 5.22 -19.19 14.56
N ALA A 212 5.59 -17.92 14.73
CA ALA A 212 5.89 -17.34 16.03
C ALA A 212 4.68 -17.40 16.98
N LYS A 213 3.47 -17.10 16.47
CA LYS A 213 2.21 -17.23 17.22
C LYS A 213 1.98 -18.68 17.69
N TYR A 214 2.09 -19.64 16.78
CA TYR A 214 1.94 -21.06 17.09
C TYR A 214 2.94 -21.55 18.15
N ASP A 215 4.20 -21.14 18.05
CA ASP A 215 5.25 -21.51 19.01
C ASP A 215 4.97 -20.93 20.41
N ILE A 216 4.44 -19.71 20.49
CA ILE A 216 4.04 -19.05 21.75
C ILE A 216 2.82 -19.75 22.36
N GLU A 217 1.77 -20.03 21.57
CA GLU A 217 0.58 -20.74 22.03
C GLU A 217 0.92 -22.14 22.56
N ARG A 218 1.83 -22.84 21.88
CA ARG A 218 2.35 -24.13 22.33
C ARG A 218 3.16 -24.04 23.62
N PHE A 219 3.92 -22.96 23.81
CA PHE A 219 4.67 -22.73 25.05
C PHE A 219 3.76 -22.39 26.24
N LEU A 220 2.69 -21.62 26.01
CA LEU A 220 1.73 -21.22 27.05
C LEU A 220 0.70 -22.30 27.41
N SER A 221 0.58 -23.35 26.61
CA SER A 221 -0.30 -24.51 26.85
C SER A 221 0.41 -25.69 27.52
N LEU A 222 1.69 -25.53 27.89
CA LEU A 222 2.50 -26.43 28.74
C LEU A 222 2.49 -25.96 30.20
#